data_AF-D7J349-F1
#
_entry.id   AF-D7J349-F1
#
_cell.length_a   1.000
_cell.length_b   1.000
_cell.length_c   1.000
_cell.angle_alpha   90.00
_cell.angle_beta   90.00
_cell.angle_gamma   90.00
#
_symmetry.space_group_name_H-M   'P 1'
#
loop_
_entity.id
_entity.type
_entity.pdbx_description
1 polymer ?
#
loop_
_entity_poly.entity_id
_entity_poly.type
_entity_poly.pdbx_seq_one_letter_code
_entity_poly.pdbx_strand_id
1 'polypeptide(L)'
;MFAGFNWQQMVSAFIVLFAVIDIIGSIPIIINLKEKGKDVNAMKATVISFVLLIGFFYAGDMMLKLFHVDIESFAVAGAFVIFLMSLEMILDIEIFKNQGPIKEATLVPLVFPLLAGAGAFTTLLSLRAEYASVNIIIALVLNMIWVYFVVSMTGRVERFLGKGGIYIIRKFFGIILLAISVRLFTANITLLIEALHRS
;
A
#
# COMPACT_ATOMS: atom_id res chain seq x y z
N MET A 1 -3.69 -32.88 6.89
CA MET A 1 -2.84 -31.79 7.42
C MET A 1 -3.27 -30.38 6.96
N PHE A 2 -4.43 -30.20 6.31
CA PHE A 2 -5.04 -28.90 5.96
C PHE A 2 -6.23 -28.55 6.87
N ALA A 3 -6.15 -28.82 8.18
CA ALA A 3 -7.28 -28.72 9.12
C ALA A 3 -7.74 -27.28 9.45
N GLY A 4 -7.33 -26.27 8.65
CA GLY A 4 -7.75 -24.88 8.81
C GLY A 4 -8.11 -24.19 7.48
N PHE A 5 -8.12 -24.91 6.37
CA PHE A 5 -8.51 -24.33 5.09
C PHE A 5 -10.03 -24.17 5.02
N ASN A 6 -10.48 -22.94 4.81
CA ASN A 6 -11.89 -22.61 4.62
C ASN A 6 -12.01 -21.70 3.40
N TRP A 7 -12.72 -22.20 2.38
CA TRP A 7 -12.86 -21.51 1.09
C TRP A 7 -13.51 -20.13 1.24
N GLN A 8 -14.57 -20.03 2.06
CA GLN A 8 -15.27 -18.78 2.30
C GLN A 8 -14.34 -17.75 2.96
N GLN A 9 -13.60 -18.14 4.00
CA GLN A 9 -12.63 -17.25 4.65
C GLN A 9 -11.53 -16.79 3.68
N MET A 10 -11.00 -17.70 2.87
CA MET A 10 -9.96 -17.38 1.89
C MET A 10 -10.48 -16.38 0.85
N VAL A 11 -11.67 -16.61 0.28
CA VAL A 11 -12.27 -15.70 -0.70
C VAL A 11 -12.59 -14.34 -0.07
N SER A 12 -13.16 -14.31 1.13
CA SER A 12 -13.42 -13.07 1.85
C SER A 12 -12.14 -12.29 2.11
N ALA A 13 -11.10 -12.94 2.65
CA ALA A 13 -9.79 -12.32 2.85
C ALA A 13 -9.21 -11.78 1.54
N PHE A 14 -9.35 -12.53 0.43
CA PHE A 14 -8.88 -12.10 -0.88
C PHE A 14 -9.58 -10.82 -1.33
N ILE A 15 -10.91 -10.76 -1.25
CA ILE A 15 -11.70 -9.59 -1.68
C ILE A 15 -11.35 -8.36 -0.83
N VAL A 16 -11.26 -8.52 0.49
CA VAL A 16 -10.94 -7.42 1.40
C VAL A 16 -9.51 -6.90 1.12
N LEU A 17 -8.52 -7.78 1.04
CA LEU A 17 -7.14 -7.39 0.71
C LEU A 17 -7.03 -6.78 -0.69
N PHE A 18 -7.77 -7.31 -1.67
CA PHE A 18 -7.81 -6.79 -3.03
C PHE A 18 -8.32 -5.34 -3.07
N ALA A 19 -9.41 -5.08 -2.37
CA ALA A 19 -10.01 -3.75 -2.30
C ALA A 19 -9.09 -2.75 -1.56
N VAL A 20 -8.36 -3.20 -0.55
CA VAL A 20 -7.51 -2.34 0.28
C VAL A 20 -6.15 -2.06 -0.37
N ILE A 21 -5.53 -3.06 -1.02
CA ILE A 21 -4.25 -2.88 -1.72
C ILE A 21 -4.44 -2.00 -2.98
N ASP A 22 -5.60 -2.07 -3.63
CA ASP A 22 -6.01 -1.25 -4.78
C ASP A 22 -4.89 -0.95 -5.79
N ILE A 23 -4.33 -2.03 -6.35
CA ILE A 23 -3.24 -1.89 -7.32
C ILE A 23 -3.68 -1.21 -8.62
N ILE A 24 -4.96 -1.32 -8.98
CA ILE A 24 -5.51 -0.73 -10.20
C ILE A 24 -5.55 0.80 -10.03
N GLY A 25 -6.06 1.30 -8.89
CA GLY A 25 -6.01 2.72 -8.55
C GLY A 25 -4.59 3.26 -8.44
N SER A 26 -3.62 2.38 -8.17
CA SER A 26 -2.19 2.73 -8.07
C SER A 26 -1.46 2.81 -9.43
N ILE A 27 -2.08 2.43 -10.55
CA ILE A 27 -1.44 2.44 -11.89
C ILE A 27 -0.85 3.81 -12.25
N PRO A 28 -1.59 4.94 -12.13
CA PRO A 28 -1.06 6.25 -12.50
C PRO A 28 0.13 6.70 -11.64
N ILE A 29 0.14 6.27 -10.38
CA ILE A 29 1.23 6.53 -9.43
C ILE A 29 2.48 5.77 -9.89
N ILE A 30 2.31 4.49 -10.24
CA ILE A 30 3.40 3.66 -10.78
C ILE A 30 3.98 4.25 -12.06
N ILE A 31 3.12 4.70 -12.98
CA ILE A 31 3.55 5.35 -14.23
C ILE A 31 4.33 6.62 -13.91
N ASN A 32 3.85 7.46 -12.97
CA ASN A 32 4.58 8.67 -12.60
C ASN A 32 5.97 8.38 -12.04
N LEU A 33 6.11 7.36 -11.20
CA LEU A 33 7.42 6.95 -10.70
C LEU A 33 8.33 6.58 -11.87
N LYS A 34 7.86 5.77 -12.82
CA LYS A 34 8.64 5.39 -14.03
C LYS A 34 9.06 6.61 -14.86
N GLU A 35 8.18 7.59 -15.07
CA GLU A 35 8.50 8.83 -15.79
C GLU A 35 9.63 9.63 -15.12
N LYS A 36 9.71 9.61 -13.79
CA LYS A 36 10.79 10.25 -13.03
C LYS A 36 12.12 9.48 -13.08
N GLY A 37 12.25 8.51 -13.99
CA GLY A 37 13.45 7.67 -14.12
C GLY A 37 13.62 6.66 -13.00
N LYS A 38 12.57 6.39 -12.22
CA LYS A 38 12.58 5.39 -11.15
C LYS A 38 12.43 4.00 -11.79
N ASP A 39 13.42 3.13 -11.62
CA ASP A 39 13.38 1.71 -12.00
C ASP A 39 12.31 0.97 -11.18
N VAL A 40 11.08 0.95 -11.70
CA VAL A 40 9.97 0.18 -11.13
C VAL A 40 9.95 -1.20 -11.79
N ASN A 41 10.71 -2.11 -11.20
CA ASN A 41 10.69 -3.52 -11.55
C ASN A 41 9.50 -4.22 -10.86
N ALA A 42 8.57 -4.77 -11.66
CA ALA A 42 7.37 -5.43 -11.15
C ALA A 42 7.68 -6.57 -10.18
N MET A 43 8.66 -7.41 -10.50
CA MET A 43 9.06 -8.53 -9.65
C MET A 43 9.60 -8.02 -8.30
N LYS A 44 10.51 -7.04 -8.34
CA LYS A 44 11.08 -6.47 -7.10
C LYS A 44 10.00 -5.82 -6.25
N ALA A 45 9.14 -4.97 -6.85
CA ALA A 45 8.08 -4.29 -6.12
C ALA A 45 7.13 -5.29 -5.46
N THR A 46 6.67 -6.31 -6.19
CA THR A 46 5.77 -7.33 -5.63
C THR A 46 6.45 -8.15 -4.54
N VAL A 47 7.70 -8.61 -4.74
CA VAL A 47 8.40 -9.44 -3.74
C VAL A 47 8.65 -8.66 -2.46
N ILE A 48 9.12 -7.41 -2.54
CA ILE A 48 9.38 -6.61 -1.34
C ILE A 48 8.06 -6.29 -0.63
N SER A 49 6.99 -5.92 -1.35
CA SER A 49 5.66 -5.74 -0.75
C SER A 49 5.16 -7.01 -0.08
N PHE A 50 5.33 -8.17 -0.71
CA PHE A 50 4.94 -9.44 -0.12
C PHE A 50 5.72 -9.74 1.17
N VAL A 51 7.04 -9.57 1.16
CA VAL A 51 7.90 -9.78 2.33
C VAL A 51 7.51 -8.83 3.46
N LEU A 52 7.23 -7.56 3.17
CA LEU A 52 6.78 -6.60 4.18
C LEU A 52 5.41 -6.97 4.75
N LEU A 53 4.45 -7.33 3.90
CA LEU A 53 3.10 -7.72 4.33
C LEU A 53 3.11 -9.01 5.17
N ILE A 54 3.90 -10.01 4.76
CA ILE A 54 4.09 -11.24 5.54
C ILE A 54 4.83 -10.96 6.86
N GLY A 55 5.89 -10.15 6.81
CA GLY A 55 6.63 -9.75 8.01
C GLY A 55 5.72 -9.05 9.01
N PHE A 56 4.91 -8.10 8.55
CA PHE A 56 3.94 -7.40 9.39
C PHE A 56 2.80 -8.32 9.86
N PHE A 57 2.33 -9.25 9.03
CA PHE A 57 1.30 -10.21 9.44
C PHE A 57 1.72 -11.04 10.66
N TYR A 58 2.98 -11.45 10.74
CA TYR A 58 3.50 -12.22 11.87
C TYR A 58 3.99 -11.34 13.03
N ALA A 59 4.77 -10.31 12.73
CA ALA A 59 5.50 -9.51 13.72
C ALA A 59 4.88 -8.14 14.02
N GLY A 60 3.91 -7.66 13.23
CA GLY A 60 3.39 -6.29 13.29
C GLY A 60 2.91 -5.89 14.67
N ASP A 61 2.05 -6.69 15.30
CA ASP A 61 1.55 -6.44 16.67
C ASP A 61 2.68 -6.35 17.70
N MET A 62 3.67 -7.25 17.60
CA MET A 62 4.82 -7.25 18.52
C MET A 62 5.76 -6.06 18.28
N MET A 63 6.01 -5.70 17.01
CA MET A 63 6.84 -4.55 16.66
C MET A 63 6.20 -3.25 17.15
N LEU A 64 4.90 -3.07 16.91
CA LEU A 64 4.14 -1.91 17.36
C LEU A 64 4.19 -1.78 18.89
N LYS A 65 3.95 -2.89 19.62
CA LYS A 65 4.06 -2.93 21.08
C LYS A 65 5.46 -2.62 21.59
N LEU A 66 6.51 -3.12 20.94
CA LEU A 66 7.89 -2.86 21.34
C LEU A 66 8.24 -1.36 21.31
N PHE A 67 7.76 -0.66 20.28
CA PHE A 67 7.95 0.78 20.13
C PHE A 67 6.89 1.62 20.85
N HIS A 68 5.92 1.00 21.53
CA HIS A 68 4.78 1.66 22.17
C HIS A 68 4.01 2.55 21.17
N VAL A 69 3.79 2.03 19.97
CA VAL A 69 3.07 2.70 18.89
C VAL A 69 1.77 1.97 18.61
N ASP A 70 0.66 2.68 18.66
CA ASP A 70 -0.64 2.14 18.29
C ASP A 70 -0.78 2.02 16.77
N ILE A 71 -1.63 1.08 16.32
CA ILE A 71 -1.81 0.85 14.89
C ILE A 71 -2.46 2.06 14.19
N GLU A 72 -3.28 2.81 14.92
CA GLU A 72 -3.89 4.07 14.51
C GLU A 72 -2.80 5.13 14.28
N SER A 73 -1.83 5.28 15.18
CA SER A 73 -0.71 6.20 15.01
C SER A 73 0.17 5.81 13.83
N PHE A 74 0.43 4.51 13.65
CA PHE A 74 1.13 4.01 12.45
C PHE A 74 0.34 4.33 11.17
N ALA A 75 -0.98 4.22 11.22
CA ALA A 75 -1.84 4.51 10.09
C ALA A 75 -1.88 6.00 9.73
N VAL A 76 -1.90 6.89 10.73
CA VAL A 76 -1.74 8.34 10.55
C VAL A 76 -0.40 8.66 9.89
N ALA A 77 0.70 8.03 10.32
CA ALA A 77 2.01 8.21 9.69
C ALA A 77 2.01 7.77 8.22
N GLY A 78 1.40 6.63 7.91
CA GLY A 78 1.20 6.17 6.53
C GLY A 78 0.40 7.16 5.68
N ALA A 79 -0.66 7.74 6.26
CA ALA A 79 -1.44 8.79 5.60
C ALA A 79 -0.57 10.01 5.26
N PHE A 80 0.28 10.48 6.16
CA PHE A 80 1.20 11.59 5.85
C PHE A 80 2.13 11.30 4.67
N VAL A 81 2.64 10.08 4.54
CA VAL A 81 3.49 9.74 3.39
C VAL A 81 2.69 9.74 2.08
N ILE A 82 1.44 9.27 2.11
CA ILE A 82 0.50 9.35 0.98
C ILE A 82 0.16 10.82 0.63
N PHE A 83 -0.07 11.66 1.64
CA PHE A 83 -0.26 13.10 1.47
C PHE A 83 0.91 13.73 0.71
N LEU A 84 2.14 13.47 1.15
CA LEU A 84 3.34 14.01 0.50
C LEU A 84 3.48 13.51 -0.95
N MET A 85 3.22 12.22 -1.20
CA MET A 85 3.19 11.70 -2.57
C MET A 85 2.17 12.42 -3.46
N SER A 86 0.96 12.66 -2.92
CA SER A 86 -0.10 13.34 -3.65
C SER A 86 0.27 14.79 -4.00
N LEU A 87 0.90 15.52 -3.08
CA LEU A 87 1.41 16.87 -3.33
C LEU A 87 2.53 16.86 -4.38
N GLU A 88 3.43 15.89 -4.31
CA GLU A 88 4.49 15.69 -5.31
C GLU A 88 3.90 15.47 -6.73
N MET A 89 2.77 14.76 -6.86
CA MET A 89 2.07 14.59 -8.14
C MET A 89 1.36 15.87 -8.61
N ILE A 90 0.69 16.58 -7.71
CA ILE A 90 -0.10 17.78 -8.02
C ILE A 90 0.79 18.98 -8.33
N LEU A 91 1.89 19.15 -7.60
CA LEU A 91 2.77 20.32 -7.69
C LEU A 91 4.00 20.10 -8.59
N ASP A 92 4.20 18.88 -9.11
CA ASP A 92 5.39 18.48 -9.87
C ASP A 92 6.72 18.76 -9.13
N ILE A 93 6.71 18.70 -7.80
CA ILE A 93 7.91 18.77 -6.97
C ILE A 93 8.48 17.37 -6.72
N GLU A 94 9.68 17.27 -6.18
CA GLU A 94 10.26 15.99 -5.76
C GLU A 94 10.61 16.06 -4.27
N ILE A 95 9.81 15.37 -3.46
CA ILE A 95 9.97 15.32 -2.00
C ILE A 95 10.81 14.09 -1.64
N PHE A 96 10.52 12.94 -2.26
CA PHE A 96 11.23 11.69 -2.04
C PHE A 96 12.47 11.59 -2.93
N LYS A 97 13.57 12.21 -2.47
CA LYS A 97 14.87 12.18 -3.15
C LYS A 97 15.61 10.88 -2.89
N ASN A 98 16.08 10.26 -3.97
CA ASN A 98 16.74 8.97 -3.95
C ASN A 98 18.26 9.12 -4.03
N GLN A 99 18.89 9.65 -2.97
CA GLN A 99 20.35 9.83 -2.88
C GLN A 99 21.05 8.70 -2.10
N GLY A 100 20.38 7.58 -1.89
CA GLY A 100 20.98 6.41 -1.25
C GLY A 100 21.94 5.68 -2.21
N PRO A 101 23.03 5.06 -1.70
CA PRO A 101 24.00 4.32 -2.52
C PRO A 101 23.41 3.08 -3.22
N ILE A 102 22.15 2.74 -2.94
CA ILE A 102 21.47 1.56 -3.45
C ILE A 102 20.34 2.02 -4.38
N LYS A 103 20.36 1.59 -5.64
CA LYS A 103 19.30 1.77 -6.65
C LYS A 103 17.91 1.24 -6.22
N GLU A 104 17.79 0.70 -5.01
CA GLU A 104 16.59 0.10 -4.40
C GLU A 104 15.73 1.10 -3.61
N ALA A 105 16.27 2.24 -3.19
CA ALA A 105 15.48 3.30 -2.53
C ALA A 105 14.44 3.95 -3.49
N THR A 106 14.46 3.53 -4.76
CA THR A 106 13.48 3.80 -5.81
C THR A 106 12.10 3.18 -5.53
N LEU A 107 12.07 2.15 -4.67
CA LEU A 107 10.86 1.37 -4.35
C LEU A 107 10.11 1.93 -3.13
N VAL A 108 10.71 2.84 -2.36
CA VAL A 108 10.08 3.58 -1.26
C VAL A 108 9.67 4.94 -1.83
N PRO A 109 8.49 5.06 -2.46
CA PRO A 109 7.23 4.97 -1.72
C PRO A 109 6.18 4.02 -2.31
N LEU A 110 6.51 3.33 -3.41
CA LEU A 110 5.64 2.35 -4.07
C LEU A 110 5.35 1.15 -3.17
N VAL A 111 6.38 0.59 -2.55
CA VAL A 111 6.25 -0.60 -1.72
C VAL A 111 5.65 -0.25 -0.37
N PHE A 112 6.16 0.79 0.29
CA PHE A 112 5.58 1.38 1.48
C PHE A 112 5.55 2.91 1.30
N PRO A 113 4.41 3.59 1.43
CA PRO A 113 3.13 3.11 1.99
C PRO A 113 2.10 2.69 0.94
N LEU A 114 2.39 2.67 -0.37
CA LEU A 114 1.32 2.49 -1.37
C LEU A 114 0.79 1.04 -1.40
N LEU A 115 1.66 0.03 -1.59
CA LEU A 115 1.25 -1.38 -1.67
C LEU A 115 1.10 -2.03 -0.28
N ALA A 116 2.11 -1.88 0.57
CA ALA A 116 2.14 -2.37 1.94
C ALA A 116 1.75 -1.26 2.93
N GLY A 117 0.65 -0.56 2.64
CA GLY A 117 0.22 0.59 3.43
C GLY A 117 -0.44 0.26 4.76
N ALA A 118 -0.70 1.31 5.52
CA ALA A 118 -1.45 1.26 6.77
C ALA A 118 -2.77 0.46 6.67
N GLY A 119 -3.54 0.69 5.60
CA GLY A 119 -4.80 -0.05 5.37
C GLY A 119 -4.57 -1.54 5.17
N ALA A 120 -3.54 -1.93 4.42
CA ALA A 120 -3.23 -3.35 4.21
C ALA A 120 -2.76 -4.01 5.51
N PHE A 121 -1.97 -3.31 6.32
CA PHE A 121 -1.52 -3.79 7.63
C PHE A 121 -2.65 -3.94 8.64
N THR A 122 -3.52 -2.93 8.80
CA THR A 122 -4.67 -3.01 9.70
C THR A 122 -5.60 -4.14 9.30
N THR A 123 -5.88 -4.25 8.00
CA THR A 123 -6.69 -5.33 7.43
C THR A 123 -6.10 -6.70 7.72
N LEU A 124 -4.79 -6.89 7.55
CA LEU A 124 -4.13 -8.16 7.86
C LEU A 124 -4.27 -8.55 9.34
N LEU A 125 -4.16 -7.58 10.26
CA LEU A 125 -4.37 -7.83 11.69
C LEU A 125 -5.84 -8.14 12.00
N SER A 126 -6.79 -7.38 11.45
CA SER A 126 -8.22 -7.63 11.63
C SER A 126 -8.63 -9.00 11.12
N LEU A 127 -8.18 -9.39 9.92
CA LEU A 127 -8.46 -10.71 9.35
C LEU A 127 -7.83 -11.83 10.19
N ARG A 128 -6.65 -11.60 10.79
CA ARG A 128 -5.98 -12.58 11.66
C ARG A 128 -6.77 -12.86 12.94
N ALA A 129 -7.58 -11.93 13.41
CA ALA A 129 -8.45 -12.12 14.58
C ALA A 129 -9.64 -13.04 14.29
N GLU A 130 -10.09 -13.11 13.03
CA GLU A 130 -11.32 -13.83 12.64
C GLU A 130 -11.05 -15.10 11.82
N TYR A 131 -10.01 -15.13 11.00
CA TYR A 131 -9.77 -16.19 10.02
C TYR A 131 -8.49 -16.97 10.30
N ALA A 132 -8.45 -18.21 9.84
CA ALA A 132 -7.25 -19.03 9.94
C ALA A 132 -6.12 -18.45 9.08
N SER A 133 -4.90 -18.40 9.63
CA SER A 133 -3.74 -17.77 8.96
C SER A 133 -3.46 -18.35 7.58
N VAL A 134 -3.70 -19.65 7.38
CA VAL A 134 -3.52 -20.31 6.07
C VAL A 134 -4.40 -19.69 4.98
N ASN A 135 -5.65 -19.33 5.30
CA ASN A 135 -6.59 -18.73 4.36
C ASN A 135 -6.15 -17.32 3.96
N ILE A 136 -5.66 -16.55 4.94
CA ILE A 136 -5.17 -15.18 4.73
C ILE A 136 -3.89 -15.18 3.90
N ILE A 137 -2.96 -16.10 4.16
CA ILE A 137 -1.69 -16.19 3.42
C ILE A 137 -1.97 -16.59 1.96
N ILE A 138 -2.84 -17.56 1.71
CA ILE A 138 -3.23 -17.94 0.35
C ILE A 138 -3.87 -16.73 -0.36
N ALA A 139 -4.80 -16.03 0.30
CA ALA A 139 -5.42 -14.83 -0.23
C ALA A 139 -4.41 -13.71 -0.55
N LEU A 140 -3.41 -13.52 0.32
CA LEU A 140 -2.34 -12.55 0.13
C LEU A 140 -1.45 -12.92 -1.06
N VAL A 141 -1.07 -14.20 -1.20
CA VAL A 141 -0.27 -14.68 -2.34
C VAL A 141 -1.02 -14.44 -3.65
N LEU A 142 -2.31 -14.77 -3.71
CA LEU A 142 -3.13 -14.51 -4.90
C LEU A 142 -3.21 -13.01 -5.24
N ASN A 143 -3.35 -12.16 -4.22
CA ASN A 143 -3.30 -10.70 -4.40
C ASN A 143 -1.94 -10.23 -4.92
N MET A 144 -0.83 -10.80 -4.45
CA MET A 144 0.50 -10.44 -4.94
C MET A 144 0.73 -10.88 -6.39
N ILE A 145 0.19 -12.02 -6.81
CA ILE A 145 0.18 -12.42 -8.23
C ILE A 145 -0.57 -11.39 -9.07
N TRP A 146 -1.73 -10.93 -8.60
CA TRP A 146 -2.49 -9.87 -9.25
C TRP A 146 -1.70 -8.56 -9.33
N VAL A 147 -1.06 -8.15 -8.22
CA VAL A 147 -0.20 -6.96 -8.18
C VAL A 147 0.91 -7.06 -9.22
N TYR A 148 1.62 -8.17 -9.29
CA TYR A 148 2.67 -8.39 -10.27
C TYR A 148 2.17 -8.20 -11.70
N PHE A 149 1.00 -8.76 -12.03
CA PHE A 149 0.41 -8.64 -13.35
C PHE A 149 0.09 -7.18 -13.70
N VAL A 150 -0.56 -6.45 -12.79
CA VAL A 150 -0.92 -5.05 -13.01
C VAL A 150 0.32 -4.17 -13.15
N VAL A 151 1.31 -4.32 -12.26
CA VAL A 151 2.56 -3.55 -12.33
C VAL A 151 3.31 -3.85 -13.64
N SER A 152 3.31 -5.11 -14.09
CA SER A 152 3.92 -5.50 -15.37
C SER A 152 3.21 -4.88 -16.57
N MET A 153 1.89 -4.69 -16.49
CA MET A 153 1.08 -4.09 -17.56
C MET A 153 1.18 -2.57 -17.64
N THR A 154 1.64 -1.87 -16.59
CA THR A 154 1.73 -0.41 -16.57
C THR A 154 2.49 0.18 -17.76
N GLY A 155 3.53 -0.49 -18.26
CA GLY A 155 4.26 -0.03 -19.46
C GLY A 155 3.45 -0.08 -20.76
N ARG A 156 2.43 -0.95 -20.85
CA ARG A 156 1.48 -0.94 -21.99
C ARG A 156 0.50 0.21 -21.86
N VAL A 157 0.01 0.47 -20.64
CA VAL A 157 -0.88 1.60 -20.34
C VAL A 157 -0.19 2.93 -20.68
N GLU A 158 1.09 3.07 -20.32
CA GLU A 158 1.92 4.22 -20.65
C GLU A 158 1.98 4.48 -22.17
N ARG A 159 2.24 3.43 -22.97
CA ARG A 159 2.30 3.54 -24.44
C ARG A 159 0.95 3.91 -25.06
N PHE A 160 -0.16 3.46 -24.46
CA PHE A 160 -1.50 3.73 -24.97
C PHE A 160 -1.95 5.17 -24.67
N LEU A 161 -1.65 5.70 -23.48
CA LEU A 161 -2.09 7.03 -23.05
C LEU A 161 -1.21 8.16 -23.60
N GLY A 162 0.06 7.88 -23.85
CA GLY A 162 1.05 8.89 -24.24
C GLY A 162 1.33 9.92 -23.14
N LYS A 163 2.36 10.76 -23.35
CA LYS A 163 2.87 11.70 -22.32
C LYS A 163 1.81 12.68 -21.82
N GLY A 164 0.95 13.19 -22.70
CA GLY A 164 -0.10 14.15 -22.34
C GLY A 164 -1.22 13.51 -21.51
N GLY A 165 -1.67 12.31 -21.89
CA GLY A 165 -2.71 11.57 -21.15
C GLY A 165 -2.24 11.19 -19.75
N ILE A 166 -0.99 10.71 -19.65
CA ILE A 166 -0.37 10.39 -18.36
C ILE A 166 -0.29 11.63 -17.46
N TYR A 167 0.10 12.78 -18.01
CA TYR A 167 0.18 14.02 -17.24
C TYR A 167 -1.17 14.40 -16.60
N ILE A 168 -2.26 14.36 -17.38
CA ILE A 168 -3.60 14.70 -16.88
C ILE A 168 -4.06 13.68 -15.84
N ILE A 169 -3.92 12.39 -16.13
CA ILE A 169 -4.31 11.31 -15.21
C ILE A 169 -3.49 11.40 -13.93
N ARG A 170 -2.21 11.71 -14.00
CA ARG A 170 -1.35 11.95 -12.84
C ARG A 170 -1.89 13.06 -11.95
N LYS A 171 -2.25 14.22 -12.50
CA LYS A 171 -2.81 15.33 -11.72
C LYS A 171 -4.13 14.95 -11.06
N PHE A 172 -5.00 14.28 -11.81
CA PHE A 172 -6.29 13.80 -11.31
C PHE A 172 -6.14 12.81 -10.15
N PHE A 173 -5.27 11.79 -10.31
CA PHE A 173 -5.01 10.82 -9.27
C PHE A 173 -4.25 11.39 -8.08
N GLY A 174 -3.44 12.44 -8.28
CA GLY A 174 -2.86 13.21 -7.19
C GLY A 174 -3.95 13.78 -6.28
N ILE A 175 -5.00 14.37 -6.86
CA ILE A 175 -6.14 14.92 -6.08
C ILE A 175 -6.90 13.80 -5.36
N ILE A 176 -7.13 12.66 -6.03
CA ILE A 176 -7.78 11.48 -5.40
C ILE A 176 -6.94 10.98 -4.22
N LEU A 177 -5.64 10.84 -4.40
CA LEU A 177 -4.72 10.32 -3.38
C LEU A 177 -4.65 11.27 -2.18
N LEU A 178 -4.70 12.58 -2.42
CA LEU A 178 -4.80 13.59 -1.37
C LEU A 178 -6.10 13.41 -0.56
N ALA A 179 -7.23 13.19 -1.23
CA ALA A 179 -8.51 12.94 -0.56
C ALA A 179 -8.50 11.63 0.25
N ILE A 180 -7.92 10.55 -0.30
CA ILE A 180 -7.74 9.27 0.42
C ILE A 180 -6.86 9.49 1.66
N SER A 181 -5.76 10.23 1.53
CA SER A 181 -4.87 10.55 2.62
C SER A 181 -5.59 11.31 3.73
N VAL A 182 -6.38 12.33 3.39
CA VAL A 182 -7.16 13.10 4.38
C VAL A 182 -8.17 12.19 5.08
N ARG A 183 -8.87 11.32 4.35
CA ARG A 183 -9.80 10.35 4.94
C ARG A 183 -9.10 9.38 5.89
N LEU A 184 -7.93 8.84 5.51
CA LEU A 184 -7.17 7.95 6.38
C LEU A 184 -6.69 8.68 7.63
N PHE A 185 -6.23 9.92 7.50
CA PHE A 185 -5.84 10.75 8.62
C PHE A 185 -7.01 10.98 9.58
N THR A 186 -8.16 11.43 9.07
CA THR A 186 -9.33 11.73 9.91
C THR A 186 -9.91 10.48 10.57
N ALA A 187 -9.99 9.36 9.85
CA ALA A 187 -10.50 8.11 10.43
C ALA A 187 -9.65 7.62 11.62
N ASN A 188 -8.33 7.71 11.51
CA ASN A 188 -7.44 7.20 12.56
C ASN A 188 -7.21 8.21 13.70
N ILE A 189 -7.23 9.52 13.43
CA ILE A 189 -7.09 10.53 14.49
C ILE A 189 -8.33 10.58 15.39
N THR A 190 -9.53 10.35 14.85
CA THR A 190 -10.76 10.25 15.66
C THR A 190 -10.66 9.10 16.65
N LEU A 191 -10.18 7.93 16.22
CA LEU A 191 -9.96 6.78 17.09
C LEU A 191 -8.94 7.10 18.20
N LEU A 192 -7.86 7.80 17.86
CA LEU A 192 -6.85 8.21 18.84
C LEU A 192 -7.40 9.19 19.89
N ILE A 193 -8.21 10.16 19.47
CA ILE A 193 -8.86 11.11 20.38
C ILE A 193 -9.85 10.40 21.31
N GLU A 194 -10.63 9.45 20.78
CA GLU A 194 -11.54 8.65 21.60
C GLU A 194 -10.79 7.79 22.64
N ALA A 195 -9.65 7.23 22.26
CA ALA A 195 -8.80 6.46 23.18
C ALA A 195 -8.29 7.35 24.33
N LEU A 196 -7.85 8.58 24.04
CA LEU A 196 -7.40 9.54 25.05
C LEU A 196 -8.50 9.98 26.02
N HIS A 197 -9.75 10.05 25.58
CA HIS A 197 -10.88 10.35 26.46
C HIS A 197 -11.29 9.18 27.37
N ARG A 198 -10.88 7.94 27.05
CA ARG A 198 -11.20 6.74 27.84
C ARG A 198 -10.11 6.34 28.84
N SER A 199 -8.90 6.90 28.72
CA SER A 199 -7.76 6.70 29.63
C SER A 199 -7.75 7.73 30.77
#